data_AF-A0A3L8P7F3-F1
#
_entry.id   AF-A0A3L8P7F3-F1
#
_cell.length_a   1.000
_cell.length_b   1.000
_cell.length_c   1.000
_cell.angle_alpha   90.00
_cell.angle_beta   90.00
_cell.angle_gamma   90.00
#
_symmetry.space_group_name_H-M   'P 1'
#
loop_
_entity.id
_entity.type
_entity.pdbx_description
1 polymer ?
#
loop_
_entity_poly.entity_id
_entity_poly.type
_entity_poly.pdbx_seq_one_letter_code
_entity_poly.pdbx_strand_id
1 'polypeptide(L)'
;MTQPRIRPWSTQLVVPTDHGTLWFKAPCAPMRFEPALQQLLARLLPGLVAAPVAVDVVRGWMLTADHGRLLADDDAAAGDDLRDLIGVAARAQRELVAHREEL
;
A
#
# COMPACT_ATOMS: atom_id res chain seq x y z
N MET A 1 6.21 -3.40 -19.20
CA MET A 1 5.89 -3.92 -17.86
C MET A 1 7.09 -4.70 -17.34
N THR A 2 7.44 -4.56 -16.07
CA THR A 2 8.51 -5.34 -15.41
C THR A 2 8.00 -6.03 -14.15
N GLN A 3 8.75 -7.01 -13.62
CA GLN A 3 8.42 -7.75 -12.41
C GLN A 3 9.54 -7.60 -11.36
N PRO A 4 9.67 -6.44 -10.71
CA PRO A 4 10.83 -6.15 -9.85
C PRO A 4 10.81 -6.93 -8.53
N ARG A 5 9.65 -7.41 -8.07
CA ARG A 5 9.52 -8.05 -6.75
C ARG A 5 8.69 -9.32 -6.82
N ILE A 6 9.40 -10.45 -6.81
CA ILE A 6 8.85 -11.79 -6.61
C ILE A 6 9.26 -12.26 -5.21
N ARG A 7 8.28 -12.61 -4.38
CA ARG A 7 8.47 -13.13 -3.02
C ARG A 7 7.51 -14.29 -2.77
N PRO A 8 7.77 -15.18 -1.81
CA PRO A 8 6.85 -16.27 -1.47
C PRO A 8 5.43 -15.81 -1.12
N TRP A 9 5.27 -14.58 -0.62
CA TRP A 9 3.98 -14.01 -0.23
C TRP A 9 3.29 -13.12 -1.27
N SER A 10 3.98 -12.71 -2.35
CA SER A 10 3.36 -11.92 -3.42
C SER A 10 4.27 -11.78 -4.64
N THR A 11 3.66 -11.49 -5.79
CA THR A 11 4.36 -10.93 -6.94
C THR A 11 3.87 -9.52 -7.24
N GLN A 12 4.78 -8.65 -7.65
CA GLN A 12 4.50 -7.27 -7.98
C GLN A 12 5.10 -6.89 -9.31
N LEU A 13 4.30 -6.19 -10.11
CA LEU A 13 4.66 -5.73 -11.45
C LEU A 13 4.58 -4.20 -11.51
N VAL A 14 5.43 -3.61 -12.35
CA VAL A 14 5.36 -2.19 -12.71
C VAL A 14 4.80 -2.10 -14.12
N VAL A 15 3.69 -1.40 -14.27
CA VAL A 15 2.90 -1.28 -15.50
C VAL A 15 2.93 0.18 -15.96
N PRO A 16 3.75 0.52 -16.98
CA PRO A 16 3.69 1.84 -17.60
C PRO A 16 2.35 2.05 -18.32
N THR A 17 1.77 3.23 -18.17
CA THR A 17 0.55 3.67 -18.85
C THR A 17 0.74 5.08 -19.42
N ASP A 18 -0.21 5.54 -20.23
CA ASP A 18 -0.29 6.94 -20.70
C ASP A 18 -0.65 7.93 -19.58
N HIS A 19 -1.12 7.46 -18.43
CA HIS A 19 -1.43 8.24 -17.23
C HIS A 19 -0.38 8.09 -16.11
N GLY A 20 0.80 7.56 -16.43
CA GLY A 20 1.90 7.35 -15.49
C GLY A 20 2.12 5.87 -15.16
N THR A 21 2.83 5.62 -14.06
CA THR A 21 3.20 4.26 -13.64
C THR A 21 2.18 3.71 -12.66
N LEU A 22 1.72 2.47 -12.90
CA LEU A 22 0.92 1.71 -11.95
C LEU A 22 1.70 0.53 -11.39
N TRP A 23 1.41 0.18 -10.14
CA TRP A 23 1.91 -1.02 -9.49
C TRP A 23 0.80 -2.05 -9.39
N PHE A 24 1.02 -3.22 -9.98
CA PHE A 24 0.14 -4.37 -9.82
C PHE A 24 0.68 -5.28 -8.72
N LYS A 25 -0.20 -5.77 -7.84
CA LYS A 25 0.16 -6.74 -6.80
C LYS A 25 -0.80 -7.94 -6.86
N ALA A 26 -0.21 -9.13 -6.94
CA ALA A 26 -0.88 -10.41 -6.76
C ALA A 26 -0.30 -11.10 -5.51
N PRO A 27 -0.96 -10.99 -4.35
CA PRO A 27 -0.61 -11.72 -3.13
C PRO A 27 -0.81 -13.23 -3.30
N CYS A 28 -0.11 -14.02 -2.49
CA CYS A 28 -0.36 -15.45 -2.39
C CYS A 28 -1.70 -15.74 -1.68
N ALA A 29 -2.14 -17.00 -1.71
CA ALA A 29 -3.46 -17.38 -1.20
C ALA A 29 -3.77 -16.92 0.25
N PRO A 30 -2.85 -17.06 1.24
CA PRO A 30 -3.03 -16.53 2.59
C PRO A 30 -3.15 -15.00 2.67
N MET A 31 -2.61 -14.25 1.71
CA MET A 31 -2.57 -12.79 1.70
C MET A 31 -3.64 -12.17 0.78
N ARG A 32 -4.59 -12.95 0.26
CA ARG A 32 -5.63 -12.46 -0.66
C ARG A 32 -6.57 -11.40 -0.07
N PHE A 33 -6.60 -11.26 1.25
CA PHE A 33 -7.38 -10.22 1.93
C PHE A 33 -6.77 -8.82 1.76
N GLU A 34 -5.47 -8.71 1.41
CA GLU A 34 -4.75 -7.43 1.37
C GLU A 34 -5.44 -6.34 0.53
N PRO A 35 -5.96 -6.58 -0.69
CA PRO A 35 -6.64 -5.54 -1.45
C PRO A 35 -7.93 -5.01 -0.81
N ALA A 36 -8.70 -5.89 -0.18
CA ALA A 36 -9.92 -5.49 0.52
C ALA A 36 -9.56 -4.66 1.77
N LEU A 37 -8.55 -5.12 2.52
CA LEU A 37 -8.03 -4.38 3.67
C LEU A 37 -7.47 -3.01 3.25
N GLN A 38 -6.73 -2.92 2.15
CA GLN A 38 -6.19 -1.63 1.68
C GLN A 38 -7.29 -0.65 1.26
N GLN A 39 -8.36 -1.13 0.58
CA GLN A 39 -9.53 -0.29 0.30
C GLN A 39 -10.22 0.19 1.58
N LEU A 40 -10.38 -0.70 2.56
CA LEU A 40 -10.95 -0.35 3.86
C LEU A 40 -10.11 0.73 4.56
N LEU A 41 -8.79 0.52 4.66
CA LEU A 41 -7.89 1.48 5.30
C LEU A 41 -7.84 2.82 4.57
N ALA A 42 -7.88 2.84 3.24
CA ALA A 42 -7.94 4.09 2.46
C ALA A 42 -9.23 4.88 2.71
N ARG A 43 -10.35 4.19 2.96
CA ARG A 43 -11.63 4.82 3.35
C ARG A 43 -11.58 5.34 4.79
N LEU A 44 -11.01 4.58 5.71
CA LEU A 44 -10.96 4.93 7.14
C LEU A 44 -9.93 6.01 7.46
N LEU A 45 -8.82 6.06 6.71
CA LEU A 45 -7.70 6.95 6.94
C LEU A 45 -7.36 7.78 5.67
N PRO A 46 -8.31 8.61 5.19
CA PRO A 46 -8.11 9.39 3.98
C PRO A 46 -6.90 10.33 4.15
N GLY A 47 -5.99 10.28 3.17
CA GLY A 47 -4.75 11.07 3.18
C GLY A 47 -3.57 10.40 3.89
N LEU A 48 -3.79 9.35 4.69
CA LEU A 48 -2.71 8.53 5.26
C LEU A 48 -2.51 7.21 4.50
N VAL A 49 -3.59 6.64 3.95
CA VAL A 49 -3.53 5.43 3.13
C VAL A 49 -4.06 5.75 1.74
N ALA A 50 -3.23 5.50 0.72
CA ALA A 50 -3.62 5.73 -0.65
C ALA A 50 -4.68 4.72 -1.12
N ALA A 51 -5.72 5.24 -1.77
CA ALA A 51 -6.73 4.40 -2.39
C ALA A 51 -6.12 3.63 -3.58
N PRO A 52 -6.36 2.31 -3.70
CA PRO A 52 -6.00 1.58 -4.90
C PRO A 52 -6.79 2.11 -6.09
N VAL A 53 -6.17 2.08 -7.27
CA VAL A 53 -6.80 2.46 -8.55
C VAL A 53 -7.86 1.43 -8.94
N ALA A 54 -7.58 0.15 -8.69
CA ALA A 54 -8.53 -0.94 -8.91
C ALA A 54 -8.23 -2.12 -7.99
N VAL A 55 -9.26 -2.88 -7.65
CA VAL A 55 -9.15 -4.14 -6.91
C VAL A 55 -10.02 -5.21 -7.57
N ASP A 56 -9.44 -6.39 -7.75
CA ASP A 56 -10.18 -7.61 -8.05
C ASP A 56 -10.26 -8.45 -6.78
N VAL A 57 -11.40 -8.36 -6.08
CA VAL A 57 -11.61 -9.08 -4.81
C VAL A 57 -11.69 -10.60 -4.99
N VAL A 58 -12.10 -11.09 -6.16
CA VAL A 58 -12.25 -12.52 -6.43
C VAL A 58 -10.87 -13.17 -6.57
N ARG A 59 -9.97 -12.50 -7.30
CA ARG A 59 -8.58 -12.95 -7.47
C ARG A 59 -7.65 -12.51 -6.33
N GLY A 60 -8.07 -11.53 -5.55
CA GLY A 60 -7.27 -10.90 -4.51
C GLY A 60 -6.16 -10.04 -5.09
N TRP A 61 -6.37 -9.36 -6.22
CA TRP A 61 -5.38 -8.50 -6.88
C TRP A 61 -5.67 -7.03 -6.65
N MET A 62 -4.64 -6.19 -6.71
CA MET A 62 -4.82 -4.73 -6.74
C MET A 62 -3.89 -4.04 -7.71
N LEU A 63 -4.33 -2.86 -8.15
CA LEU A 63 -3.54 -1.84 -8.83
C LEU A 63 -3.46 -0.59 -7.94
N THR A 64 -2.28 -0.03 -7.78
CA THR A 64 -2.06 1.27 -7.12
C THR A 64 -1.35 2.22 -8.05
N ALA A 65 -1.47 3.52 -7.77
CA ALA A 65 -0.59 4.50 -8.37
C ALA A 65 0.85 4.28 -7.91
N ASP A 66 1.80 4.86 -8.63
CA ASP A 66 3.16 5.02 -8.14
C ASP A 66 3.20 6.10 -7.06
N HIS A 67 3.70 5.75 -5.87
CA HIS A 67 3.79 6.65 -4.71
C HIS A 67 5.18 7.28 -4.56
N GLY A 68 6.03 7.12 -5.58
CA GLY A 68 7.36 7.71 -5.62
C GLY A 68 8.39 6.88 -4.85
N ARG A 69 9.47 7.54 -4.46
CA ARG A 69 10.64 6.90 -3.84
C ARG A 69 10.32 6.47 -2.41
N LEU A 70 10.90 5.34 -2.02
CA LEU A 70 10.85 4.88 -0.63
C LEU A 70 11.81 5.73 0.21
N LEU A 71 11.43 6.00 1.46
CA LEU A 71 12.33 6.64 2.44
C LEU A 71 13.63 5.84 2.65
N ALA A 72 13.56 4.52 2.55
CA ALA A 72 14.71 3.63 2.66
C ALA A 72 15.72 3.75 1.50
N ASP A 73 15.30 4.32 0.36
CA ASP A 73 16.16 4.55 -0.81
C ASP A 73 16.71 5.99 -0.83
N ASP A 74 16.54 6.75 0.24
CA ASP A 74 17.07 8.11 0.38
C ASP A 74 18.17 8.15 1.44
N ASP A 75 19.43 8.18 0.99
CA ASP A 75 20.60 8.27 1.86
C ASP A 75 20.64 9.58 2.67
N ALA A 76 19.88 10.60 2.26
CA ALA A 76 19.75 11.85 2.99
C ALA A 76 18.60 11.83 4.01
N ALA A 77 17.78 10.77 4.04
CA ALA A 77 16.72 10.62 5.03
C ALA A 77 17.32 10.69 6.44
N ALA A 78 16.86 11.66 7.21
CA ALA A 78 17.39 11.95 8.52
C ALA A 78 16.57 11.26 9.61
N GLY A 79 17.07 11.29 10.85
CA GLY A 79 16.33 10.79 12.00
C GLY A 79 14.98 11.49 12.22
N ASP A 80 14.79 12.71 11.70
CA ASP A 80 13.52 13.44 11.76
C ASP A 80 12.44 12.80 10.87
N ASP A 81 12.78 12.35 9.66
CA ASP A 81 11.81 11.69 8.77
C ASP A 81 11.25 10.40 9.38
N LEU A 82 12.10 9.64 10.08
CA LEU A 82 11.67 8.44 10.80
C LEU A 82 10.77 8.79 11.99
N ARG A 83 11.06 9.87 12.72
CA ARG A 83 10.21 10.35 13.82
C ARG A 83 8.83 10.73 13.29
N ASP A 84 8.77 11.47 12.19
CA ASP A 84 7.52 11.88 11.56
C ASP A 84 6.71 10.68 11.08
N LEU A 85 7.37 9.70 10.44
CA LEU A 85 6.73 8.44 10.02
C LEU A 85 6.11 7.69 11.20
N ILE A 86 6.84 7.57 12.32
CA ILE A 86 6.32 6.93 13.53
C ILE A 86 5.13 7.72 14.09
N GLY A 87 5.18 9.05 14.07
CA GLY A 87 4.06 9.91 14.46
C GLY A 87 2.81 9.67 13.62
N VAL A 88 2.97 9.56 12.30
CA VAL A 88 1.89 9.22 11.36
C VAL A 88 1.33 7.83 11.64
N ALA A 89 2.19 6.83 11.82
CA ALA A 89 1.75 5.47 12.14
C ALA A 89 0.98 5.39 13.46
N ALA A 90 1.47 6.06 14.51
CA ALA A 90 0.79 6.12 15.81
C ALA A 90 -0.57 6.81 15.72
N ARG A 91 -0.69 7.88 14.91
CA ARG A 91 -1.97 8.52 14.63
C ARG A 91 -2.94 7.55 13.96
N ALA A 92 -2.51 6.89 12.88
CA ALA A 92 -3.31 5.90 12.17
C ALA A 92 -3.78 4.78 13.11
N GLN A 93 -2.89 4.23 13.94
CA GLN A 93 -3.25 3.20 14.92
C GLN A 93 -4.33 3.66 15.90
N ARG A 94 -4.24 4.88 16.42
CA ARG A 94 -5.25 5.43 17.35
C ARG A 94 -6.60 5.63 16.66
N GLU A 95 -6.61 6.15 15.44
CA GLU A 95 -7.85 6.37 14.67
C GLU A 95 -8.55 5.04 14.36
N LEU A 96 -7.80 3.99 14.03
CA LEU A 96 -8.36 2.67 13.72
C LEU A 96 -8.99 1.95 14.92
N VAL A 97 -8.70 2.34 16.16
CA VAL A 97 -9.33 1.74 17.36
C VAL A 97 -10.86 1.88 17.30
N ALA A 98 -11.37 3.00 16.78
CA ALA A 98 -12.80 3.23 16.62
C ALA A 98 -13.46 2.30 15.59
N HIS A 99 -12.66 1.68 14.72
CA HIS A 99 -13.10 0.85 13.59
C HIS A 99 -12.72 -0.63 13.76
N ARG A 100 -12.39 -1.07 14.98
CA ARG A 100 -11.93 -2.45 15.26
C ARG A 100 -12.91 -3.55 14.84
N GLU A 101 -14.19 -3.24 14.71
CA GLU A 101 -15.22 -4.20 14.29
C GLU A 101 -15.31 -4.33 12.77
N GLU A 102 -14.76 -3.37 12.02
CA GLU A 102 -14.67 -3.39 10.56
C GLU A 102 -13.38 -4.09 10.05
N LEU A 103 -12.38 -4.26 10.92
CA LEU A 103 -11.06 -4.84 10.66
C LEU A 103 -11.02 -6.34 10.96
#